data_AF-V9G4S6-F1
#
_entry.id   AF-V9G4S6-F1
#
_cell.length_a   1.000
_cell.length_b   1.000
_cell.length_c   1.000
_cell.angle_alpha   90.00
_cell.angle_beta   90.00
_cell.angle_gamma   90.00
#
_symmetry.space_group_name_H-M   'P 1'
#
loop_
_entity.id
_entity.type
_entity.pdbx_description
1 polymer ?
#
loop_
_entity_poly.entity_id
_entity_poly.type
_entity_poly.pdbx_seq_one_letter_code
_entity_poly.pdbx_strand_id
1 'polypeptide(L)'
;MKPFMDEHFLLTNEPARTLYHDYAKHMPIIDYHCHLSPQMIYENHRFDNLTEAWIHGDHYKWRAMRAAGVDEAYITGGAGVEDYDRFLAWSRTVPKTIGNPLFHWSHLELQRIFGIHEMINEENAPRIWEAANQRLQEDVSTTRGLITASNVKVVCTTDDPVDDLEYHIKLAQDGDSDFLMLPSFRPDKGLEINRYTFVPWVIKLSEASGKDISDYTSFLEALEQRIEFFHSVGGRVSDHALDYVPYQEATEQQAAEIFLKALQGENVSRQEEEQYKTFTLLYLGRIYARLGGSCSSILMRNATITHACFISSAPIQALTPFMTARSPYLLSNCWIFWTRKMHCQGRSCIRSTRVTTIFWPR
;
A
#
# COMPACT_ATOMS: atom_id res chain seq x y z
N MET A 1 -10.90 -21.20 30.45
CA MET A 1 -10.63 -20.95 29.02
C MET A 1 -10.24 -19.49 28.89
N LYS A 2 -9.19 -19.13 28.13
CA LYS A 2 -8.84 -17.71 27.95
C LYS A 2 -9.92 -17.01 27.11
N PRO A 3 -10.31 -15.77 27.43
CA PRO A 3 -11.21 -15.00 26.57
C PRO A 3 -10.58 -14.81 25.18
N PHE A 4 -11.43 -14.79 24.15
CA PHE A 4 -10.98 -14.45 22.80
C PHE A 4 -10.49 -12.99 22.79
N MET A 5 -9.26 -12.78 22.33
CA MET A 5 -8.61 -11.47 22.27
C MET A 5 -8.56 -10.72 23.60
N ASP A 6 -8.11 -11.40 24.66
CA ASP A 6 -7.75 -10.76 25.92
C ASP A 6 -6.53 -9.83 25.78
N GLU A 7 -6.13 -9.19 26.89
CA GLU A 7 -4.95 -8.33 26.94
C GLU A 7 -3.62 -9.03 26.62
N HIS A 8 -3.61 -10.37 26.59
CA HIS A 8 -2.47 -11.21 26.24
C HIS A 8 -2.65 -11.88 24.87
N PHE A 9 -3.52 -11.34 24.01
CA PHE A 9 -3.71 -11.84 22.66
C PHE A 9 -2.38 -12.00 21.91
N LEU A 10 -2.11 -13.22 21.43
CA LEU A 10 -0.86 -13.66 20.80
C LEU A 10 0.40 -13.73 21.71
N LEU A 11 0.29 -13.36 22.98
CA LEU A 11 1.39 -13.39 23.95
C LEU A 11 1.37 -14.71 24.75
N THR A 12 2.22 -15.65 24.33
CA THR A 12 2.18 -17.04 24.83
C THR A 12 3.08 -17.32 26.03
N ASN A 13 3.94 -16.39 26.45
CA ASN A 13 4.86 -16.55 27.57
C ASN A 13 5.14 -15.22 28.29
N GLU A 14 5.72 -15.30 29.49
CA GLU A 14 6.03 -14.12 30.33
C GLU A 14 6.98 -13.12 29.65
N PRO A 15 8.10 -13.52 29.03
CA PRO A 15 8.94 -12.57 28.29
C PRO A 15 8.19 -11.78 27.22
N ALA A 16 7.29 -12.42 26.46
CA ALA A 16 6.46 -11.74 25.46
C ALA A 16 5.49 -10.72 26.10
N ARG A 17 4.96 -11.02 27.29
CA ARG A 17 4.09 -10.12 28.05
C ARG A 17 4.86 -8.91 28.53
N THR A 18 6.03 -9.11 29.17
CA THR A 18 6.93 -8.04 29.60
C THR A 18 7.34 -7.15 28.44
N LEU A 19 7.83 -7.73 27.33
CA LEU A 19 8.28 -6.95 26.17
C LEU A 19 7.15 -6.13 25.53
N TYR A 20 5.95 -6.69 25.45
CA TYR A 20 4.82 -5.97 24.88
C TYR A 20 4.28 -4.90 25.82
N HIS A 21 3.91 -5.27 27.05
CA HIS A 21 3.22 -4.36 27.96
C HIS A 21 4.13 -3.26 28.51
N ASP A 22 5.37 -3.60 28.86
CA ASP A 22 6.28 -2.65 29.52
C ASP A 22 7.01 -1.74 28.53
N TYR A 23 7.14 -2.17 27.26
CA TYR A 23 7.94 -1.45 26.26
C TYR A 23 7.14 -1.15 24.97
N ALA A 24 6.62 -2.16 24.27
CA ALA A 24 6.11 -1.96 22.91
C ALA A 24 4.77 -1.23 22.84
N LYS A 25 3.84 -1.52 23.76
CA LYS A 25 2.43 -1.08 23.71
C LYS A 25 2.25 0.43 23.65
N HIS A 26 3.17 1.19 24.25
CA HIS A 26 3.10 2.64 24.37
C HIS A 26 3.95 3.38 23.32
N MET A 27 4.70 2.66 22.48
CA MET A 27 5.51 3.27 21.44
C MET A 27 4.63 3.97 20.39
N PRO A 28 5.07 5.12 19.87
CA PRO A 28 4.39 5.76 18.76
C PRO A 28 4.43 4.90 17.49
N ILE A 29 3.43 5.08 16.63
CA ILE A 29 3.39 4.46 15.32
C ILE A 29 4.10 5.37 14.31
N ILE A 30 5.06 4.79 13.61
CA ILE A 30 5.69 5.37 12.42
C ILE A 30 5.20 4.53 11.24
N ASP A 31 4.12 4.98 10.61
CA ASP A 31 3.53 4.30 9.46
C ASP A 31 4.22 4.79 8.18
N TYR A 32 5.42 4.27 7.96
CA TYR A 32 6.32 4.71 6.88
C TYR A 32 5.85 4.34 5.47
N HIS A 33 4.69 3.69 5.32
CA HIS A 33 4.06 3.44 4.03
C HIS A 33 2.58 3.02 4.16
N CYS A 34 1.68 3.85 3.64
CA CYS A 34 0.25 3.61 3.60
C CYS A 34 -0.38 4.12 2.29
N HIS A 35 -1.68 3.88 2.15
CA HIS A 35 -2.52 4.36 1.03
C HIS A 35 -3.69 5.22 1.53
N LEU A 36 -3.52 5.89 2.68
CA LEU A 36 -4.52 6.84 3.17
C LEU A 36 -4.64 8.03 2.21
N SER A 37 -5.84 8.60 2.09
CA SER A 37 -6.08 9.80 1.27
C SER A 37 -5.50 11.04 1.96
N PRO A 38 -4.53 11.75 1.34
CA PRO A 38 -4.01 13.00 1.89
C PRO A 38 -5.11 14.06 2.07
N GLN A 39 -6.05 14.12 1.13
CA GLN A 39 -7.19 15.03 1.18
C GLN A 39 -8.06 14.78 2.41
N MET A 40 -8.47 13.53 2.65
CA MET A 40 -9.32 13.20 3.79
C MET A 40 -8.63 13.48 5.13
N ILE A 41 -7.29 13.31 5.21
CA ILE A 41 -6.51 13.68 6.39
C ILE A 41 -6.51 15.20 6.57
N TYR A 42 -6.22 15.95 5.51
CA TYR A 42 -6.17 17.41 5.56
C TYR A 42 -7.54 18.02 5.90
N GLU A 43 -8.61 17.59 5.23
CA GLU A 43 -9.99 18.06 5.47
C GLU A 43 -10.58 17.54 6.79
N ASN A 44 -9.86 16.68 7.50
CA ASN A 44 -10.28 16.04 8.75
C ASN A 44 -11.65 15.34 8.61
N HIS A 45 -11.78 14.53 7.55
CA HIS A 45 -13.02 13.87 7.14
C HIS A 45 -13.70 13.13 8.29
N ARG A 46 -15.04 13.25 8.35
CA ARG A 46 -15.91 12.49 9.24
C ARG A 46 -16.68 11.49 8.41
N PHE A 47 -16.57 10.21 8.77
CA PHE A 47 -17.29 9.14 8.11
C PHE A 47 -18.78 9.19 8.47
N ASP A 48 -19.64 9.03 7.46
CA ASP A 48 -21.09 8.99 7.58
C ASP A 48 -21.54 7.76 8.36
N ASN A 49 -20.90 6.61 8.09
CA ASN A 49 -21.26 5.33 8.72
C ASN A 49 -20.11 4.30 8.71
N LEU A 50 -20.34 3.17 9.38
CA LEU A 50 -19.36 2.10 9.53
C LEU A 50 -18.99 1.43 8.19
N THR A 51 -19.89 1.33 7.21
CA THR A 51 -19.55 0.77 5.90
C THR A 51 -18.55 1.65 5.18
N GLU A 52 -18.73 2.98 5.25
CA GLU A 52 -17.78 3.92 4.68
C GLU A 52 -16.41 3.79 5.34
N ALA A 53 -16.36 3.81 6.68
CA ALA A 53 -15.11 3.74 7.43
C ALA A 53 -14.40 2.39 7.30
N TRP A 54 -15.13 1.31 7.03
CA TRP A 54 -14.66 -0.05 7.33
C TRP A 54 -14.75 -1.04 6.19
N ILE A 55 -15.66 -0.84 5.24
CA ILE A 55 -15.93 -1.77 4.13
C ILE A 55 -15.57 -1.17 2.77
N HIS A 56 -15.59 0.16 2.59
CA HIS A 56 -15.17 0.80 1.33
C HIS A 56 -13.68 0.55 0.98
N GLY A 57 -12.89 0.12 1.97
CA GLY A 57 -11.58 -0.46 1.78
C GLY A 57 -11.17 -1.26 3.02
N ASP A 58 -9.96 -1.80 3.10
CA ASP A 58 -9.12 -2.22 1.99
C ASP A 58 -9.69 -3.55 1.40
N HIS A 59 -9.30 -3.92 0.18
CA HIS A 59 -9.97 -4.95 -0.65
C HIS A 59 -9.99 -6.39 -0.07
N TYR A 60 -9.39 -6.64 1.10
CA TYR A 60 -9.38 -7.94 1.76
C TYR A 60 -10.79 -8.41 2.16
N LYS A 61 -11.62 -7.51 2.71
CA LYS A 61 -13.00 -7.83 3.08
C LYS A 61 -13.80 -8.25 1.85
N TRP A 62 -13.65 -7.51 0.75
CA TRP A 62 -14.27 -7.84 -0.54
C TRP A 62 -13.86 -9.22 -1.06
N ARG A 63 -12.56 -9.52 -1.03
CA ARG A 63 -12.06 -10.83 -1.45
C ARG A 63 -12.66 -11.96 -0.62
N ALA A 64 -12.77 -11.78 0.70
CA ALA A 64 -13.38 -12.77 1.58
C ALA A 64 -14.89 -12.92 1.33
N MET A 65 -15.61 -11.82 1.09
CA MET A 65 -17.04 -11.84 0.73
C MET A 65 -17.28 -12.59 -0.59
N ARG A 66 -16.49 -12.31 -1.64
CA ARG A 66 -16.54 -13.06 -2.91
C ARG A 66 -16.27 -14.55 -2.70
N ALA A 67 -15.24 -14.89 -1.92
CA ALA A 67 -14.92 -16.29 -1.59
C ALA A 67 -16.01 -16.98 -0.77
N ALA A 68 -16.80 -16.23 -0.01
CA ALA A 68 -17.95 -16.71 0.76
C ALA A 68 -19.26 -16.78 -0.06
N GLY A 69 -19.21 -16.44 -1.35
CA GLY A 69 -20.36 -16.48 -2.27
C GLY A 69 -21.32 -15.30 -2.14
N VAL A 70 -20.86 -14.16 -1.60
CA VAL A 70 -21.66 -12.93 -1.55
C VAL A 70 -21.72 -12.31 -2.95
N ASP A 71 -22.91 -11.85 -3.35
CA ASP A 71 -23.12 -11.16 -4.62
C ASP A 71 -22.38 -9.81 -4.65
N GLU A 72 -21.84 -9.45 -5.82
CA GLU A 72 -20.97 -8.28 -6.00
C GLU A 72 -21.67 -6.96 -5.63
N ALA A 73 -23.00 -6.88 -5.79
CA ALA A 73 -23.77 -5.70 -5.41
C ALA A 73 -23.65 -5.36 -3.92
N TYR A 74 -23.52 -6.36 -3.04
CA TYR A 74 -23.31 -6.17 -1.60
C TYR A 74 -21.85 -5.98 -1.21
N ILE A 75 -20.93 -5.99 -2.17
CA ILE A 75 -19.49 -5.83 -1.95
C ILE A 75 -19.06 -4.42 -2.39
N THR A 76 -19.25 -4.11 -3.67
CA THR A 76 -18.82 -2.84 -4.28
C THR A 76 -19.97 -1.85 -4.51
N GLY A 77 -21.19 -2.22 -4.11
CA GLY A 77 -22.40 -1.43 -4.34
C GLY A 77 -23.14 -1.87 -5.61
N GLY A 78 -24.45 -1.67 -5.61
CA GLY A 78 -25.35 -1.97 -6.71
C GLY A 78 -26.66 -1.20 -6.57
N ALA A 79 -27.47 -1.17 -7.63
CA ALA A 79 -28.73 -0.43 -7.60
C ALA A 79 -29.63 -0.91 -6.46
N GLY A 80 -30.00 0.00 -5.55
CA GLY A 80 -30.87 -0.28 -4.41
C GLY A 80 -30.20 -1.00 -3.23
N VAL A 81 -28.87 -1.16 -3.24
CA VAL A 81 -28.11 -1.69 -2.10
C VAL A 81 -27.59 -0.53 -1.26
N GLU A 82 -27.95 -0.49 0.01
CA GLU A 82 -27.49 0.53 0.94
C GLU A 82 -26.24 0.07 1.72
N ASP A 83 -25.60 1.01 2.40
CA ASP A 83 -24.41 0.72 3.19
C ASP A 83 -24.66 -0.27 4.32
N TYR A 84 -25.85 -0.23 4.95
CA TYR A 84 -26.20 -1.21 5.96
C TYR A 84 -26.29 -2.64 5.39
N ASP A 85 -26.81 -2.80 4.17
CA ASP A 85 -26.90 -4.11 3.52
C ASP A 85 -25.51 -4.72 3.30
N ARG A 86 -24.54 -3.89 2.94
CA ARG A 86 -23.13 -4.28 2.74
C ARG A 86 -22.48 -4.67 4.07
N PHE A 87 -22.72 -3.91 5.13
CA PHE A 87 -22.26 -4.26 6.47
C PHE A 87 -22.89 -5.55 6.99
N LEU A 88 -24.18 -5.77 6.74
CA LEU A 88 -24.88 -6.99 7.11
C LEU A 88 -24.29 -8.20 6.36
N ALA A 89 -24.01 -8.05 5.05
CA ALA A 89 -23.34 -9.07 4.26
C ALA A 89 -21.92 -9.38 4.78
N TRP A 90 -21.18 -8.35 5.23
CA TRP A 90 -19.89 -8.56 5.89
C TRP A 90 -20.05 -9.30 7.23
N SER A 91 -21.01 -8.91 8.06
CA SER A 91 -21.29 -9.53 9.36
C SER A 91 -21.67 -11.02 9.24
N ARG A 92 -22.40 -11.40 8.19
CA ARG A 92 -22.67 -12.80 7.80
C ARG A 92 -21.41 -13.55 7.36
N THR A 93 -20.40 -12.83 6.86
CA THR A 93 -19.15 -13.38 6.34
C THR A 93 -18.12 -13.61 7.45
N VAL A 94 -18.03 -12.72 8.46
CA VAL A 94 -16.99 -12.80 9.51
C VAL A 94 -16.89 -14.17 10.18
N PRO A 95 -17.98 -14.84 10.59
CA PRO A 95 -17.90 -16.18 11.19
C PRO A 95 -17.24 -17.25 10.29
N LYS A 96 -17.28 -17.06 8.97
CA LYS A 96 -16.63 -17.94 7.98
C LYS A 96 -15.14 -17.66 7.81
N THR A 97 -14.61 -16.61 8.45
CA THR A 97 -13.21 -16.17 8.35
C THR A 97 -12.32 -16.67 9.50
N ILE A 98 -12.79 -17.60 10.34
CA ILE A 98 -11.97 -18.19 11.41
C ILE A 98 -10.69 -18.81 10.80
N GLY A 99 -9.53 -18.38 11.32
CA GLY A 99 -8.21 -18.76 10.80
C GLY A 99 -7.65 -17.80 9.73
N ASN A 100 -8.47 -16.87 9.22
CA ASN A 100 -8.02 -15.74 8.40
C ASN A 100 -7.75 -14.51 9.30
N PRO A 101 -6.72 -13.70 9.01
CA PRO A 101 -6.44 -12.48 9.80
C PRO A 101 -7.61 -11.48 9.83
N LEU A 102 -8.52 -11.49 8.85
CA LEU A 102 -9.74 -10.69 8.86
C LEU A 102 -10.59 -10.92 10.12
N PHE A 103 -10.58 -12.14 10.67
CA PHE A 103 -11.25 -12.40 11.94
C PHE A 103 -10.60 -11.60 13.06
N HIS A 104 -9.28 -11.57 13.17
CA HIS A 104 -8.61 -10.77 14.21
C HIS A 104 -8.77 -9.27 13.99
N TRP A 105 -8.58 -8.79 12.75
CA TRP A 105 -8.67 -7.36 12.43
C TRP A 105 -10.04 -6.80 12.75
N SER A 106 -11.12 -7.50 12.34
CA SER A 106 -12.49 -7.05 12.60
C SER A 106 -12.74 -6.83 14.10
N HIS A 107 -12.31 -7.75 14.95
CA HIS A 107 -12.52 -7.63 16.38
C HIS A 107 -11.54 -6.65 17.05
N LEU A 108 -10.31 -6.48 16.52
CA LEU A 108 -9.34 -5.52 17.07
C LEU A 108 -9.79 -4.09 16.82
N GLU A 109 -10.30 -3.84 15.61
CA GLU A 109 -10.84 -2.55 15.18
C GLU A 109 -12.10 -2.22 16.00
N LEU A 110 -13.05 -3.15 16.14
CA LEU A 110 -14.22 -3.00 17.01
C LEU A 110 -13.85 -2.68 18.46
N GLN A 111 -12.90 -3.40 19.04
CA GLN A 111 -12.50 -3.18 20.43
C GLN A 111 -11.77 -1.85 20.64
N ARG A 112 -10.79 -1.53 19.79
CA ARG A 112 -9.89 -0.39 20.02
C ARG A 112 -10.49 0.94 19.58
N ILE A 113 -11.25 0.95 18.49
CA ILE A 113 -11.81 2.18 17.91
C ILE A 113 -13.20 2.44 18.48
N PHE A 114 -14.02 1.40 18.57
CA PHE A 114 -15.43 1.50 18.90
C PHE A 114 -15.80 1.05 20.33
N GLY A 115 -14.87 0.43 21.06
CA GLY A 115 -15.15 -0.12 22.40
C GLY A 115 -16.08 -1.33 22.40
N ILE A 116 -16.24 -1.99 21.25
CA ILE A 116 -17.16 -3.12 21.07
C ILE A 116 -16.38 -4.42 21.22
N HIS A 117 -16.71 -5.20 22.25
CA HIS A 117 -16.02 -6.46 22.59
C HIS A 117 -16.75 -7.73 22.10
N GLU A 118 -17.87 -7.57 21.40
CA GLU A 118 -18.66 -8.68 20.88
C GLU A 118 -18.00 -9.35 19.68
N MET A 119 -18.21 -10.66 19.54
CA MET A 119 -17.88 -11.36 18.30
C MET A 119 -18.94 -11.05 17.25
N ILE A 120 -18.55 -10.36 16.18
CA ILE A 120 -19.49 -9.91 15.14
C ILE A 120 -20.08 -11.09 14.36
N ASN A 121 -21.39 -11.05 14.19
CA ASN A 121 -22.19 -12.00 13.43
C ASN A 121 -23.48 -11.33 12.94
N GLU A 122 -24.32 -12.06 12.21
CA GLU A 122 -25.56 -11.51 11.66
C GLU A 122 -26.54 -11.03 12.73
N GLU A 123 -26.66 -11.75 13.86
CA GLU A 123 -27.66 -11.47 14.89
C GLU A 123 -27.36 -10.17 15.65
N ASN A 124 -26.08 -9.89 15.91
CA ASN A 124 -25.65 -8.66 16.61
C ASN A 124 -25.26 -7.51 15.69
N ALA A 125 -25.29 -7.70 14.36
CA ALA A 125 -24.98 -6.66 13.39
C ALA A 125 -25.78 -5.36 13.62
N PRO A 126 -27.12 -5.36 13.83
CA PRO A 126 -27.86 -4.11 14.04
C PRO A 126 -27.32 -3.29 15.22
N ARG A 127 -26.99 -3.95 16.34
CA ARG A 127 -26.49 -3.27 17.55
C ARG A 127 -25.07 -2.73 17.36
N ILE A 128 -24.22 -3.49 16.67
CA ILE A 128 -22.84 -3.06 16.36
C ILE A 128 -22.88 -1.85 15.42
N TRP A 129 -23.75 -1.88 14.41
CA TRP A 129 -23.97 -0.77 13.48
C TRP A 129 -24.35 0.51 14.21
N GLU A 130 -25.38 0.45 15.06
CA GLU A 130 -25.85 1.61 15.83
C GLU A 130 -24.75 2.17 16.75
N ALA A 131 -24.10 1.29 17.54
CA ALA A 131 -23.06 1.70 18.48
C ALA A 131 -21.83 2.30 17.78
N ALA A 132 -21.37 1.68 16.69
CA ALA A 132 -20.23 2.19 15.93
C ALA A 132 -20.55 3.51 15.24
N ASN A 133 -21.75 3.66 14.65
CA ASN A 133 -22.14 4.91 14.00
C ASN A 133 -22.32 6.05 15.00
N GLN A 134 -22.80 5.78 16.21
CA GLN A 134 -22.84 6.77 17.29
C GLN A 134 -21.42 7.25 17.63
N ARG A 135 -20.46 6.32 17.73
CA ARG A 135 -19.05 6.65 17.99
C ARG A 135 -18.43 7.50 16.88
N LEU A 136 -18.77 7.23 15.61
CA LEU A 136 -18.28 8.01 14.46
C LEU A 136 -18.69 9.49 14.49
N GLN A 137 -19.70 9.86 15.28
CA GLN A 137 -20.10 11.26 15.46
C GLN A 137 -19.20 12.04 16.43
N GLU A 138 -18.30 11.36 17.13
CA GLU A 138 -17.35 12.01 18.04
C GLU A 138 -16.11 12.54 17.30
N ASP A 139 -15.51 13.62 17.78
CA ASP A 139 -14.33 14.23 17.14
C ASP A 139 -13.11 13.31 17.12
N VAL A 140 -13.01 12.37 18.07
CA VAL A 140 -11.97 11.35 18.09
C VAL A 140 -12.04 10.38 16.90
N SER A 141 -13.17 10.34 16.19
CA SER A 141 -13.42 9.43 15.07
C SER A 141 -13.30 10.07 13.68
N THR A 142 -12.89 11.33 13.60
CA THR A 142 -12.45 11.92 12.31
C THR A 142 -11.11 11.33 11.87
N THR A 143 -10.69 11.56 10.63
CA THR A 143 -9.39 11.05 10.14
C THR A 143 -8.21 11.50 11.00
N ARG A 144 -8.08 12.79 11.34
CA ARG A 144 -7.02 13.25 12.24
C ARG A 144 -7.24 12.72 13.67
N GLY A 145 -8.48 12.65 14.13
CA GLY A 145 -8.83 12.09 15.44
C GLY A 145 -8.35 10.65 15.61
N LEU A 146 -8.60 9.79 14.62
CA LEU A 146 -8.18 8.39 14.62
C LEU A 146 -6.66 8.23 14.56
N ILE A 147 -5.97 9.06 13.77
CA ILE A 147 -4.50 9.07 13.67
C ILE A 147 -3.89 9.42 15.03
N THR A 148 -4.36 10.51 15.66
CA THR A 148 -3.89 10.96 16.97
C THR A 148 -4.23 9.95 18.08
N ALA A 149 -5.46 9.43 18.11
CA ALA A 149 -5.89 8.43 19.09
C ALA A 149 -5.09 7.12 18.99
N SER A 150 -4.56 6.81 17.80
CA SER A 150 -3.69 5.65 17.55
C SER A 150 -2.21 5.91 17.88
N ASN A 151 -1.87 7.09 18.42
CA ASN A 151 -0.49 7.52 18.72
C ASN A 151 0.44 7.46 17.48
N VAL A 152 -0.11 7.78 16.31
CA VAL A 152 0.69 7.87 15.07
C VAL A 152 1.44 9.20 15.08
N LYS A 153 2.73 9.16 14.75
CA LYS A 153 3.60 10.35 14.66
C LYS A 153 4.06 10.68 13.26
N VAL A 154 4.10 9.67 12.38
CA VAL A 154 4.42 9.85 10.97
C VAL A 154 3.53 8.92 10.15
N VAL A 155 2.90 9.47 9.13
CA VAL A 155 2.20 8.75 8.07
C VAL A 155 2.90 9.09 6.77
N CYS A 156 3.36 8.07 6.05
CA CYS A 156 3.84 8.25 4.69
C CYS A 156 2.80 7.74 3.71
N THR A 157 2.18 8.63 2.93
CA THR A 157 1.25 8.25 1.85
C THR A 157 2.03 7.74 0.65
N THR A 158 1.31 7.24 -0.36
CA THR A 158 1.89 6.73 -1.60
C THR A 158 1.35 7.54 -2.76
N ASP A 159 2.20 8.32 -3.40
CA ASP A 159 1.80 9.40 -4.30
C ASP A 159 2.50 9.25 -5.67
N ASP A 160 1.81 9.63 -6.74
CA ASP A 160 2.29 9.53 -8.12
C ASP A 160 3.24 10.70 -8.42
N PRO A 161 4.32 10.52 -9.22
CA PRO A 161 5.23 11.61 -9.57
C PRO A 161 4.55 12.86 -10.15
N VAL A 162 3.36 12.72 -10.75
CA VAL A 162 2.62 13.84 -11.33
C VAL A 162 1.74 14.59 -10.33
N ASP A 163 1.60 14.10 -9.10
CA ASP A 163 0.77 14.73 -8.07
C ASP A 163 1.42 16.03 -7.57
N ASP A 164 0.60 17.03 -7.26
CA ASP A 164 1.04 18.35 -6.79
C ASP A 164 1.38 18.39 -5.29
N LEU A 165 1.03 17.33 -4.56
CA LEU A 165 1.20 17.18 -3.11
C LEU A 165 0.56 18.33 -2.31
N GLU A 166 -0.53 18.91 -2.81
CA GLU A 166 -1.14 20.10 -2.22
C GLU A 166 -1.50 19.92 -0.74
N TYR A 167 -2.03 18.75 -0.37
CA TYR A 167 -2.51 18.46 0.99
C TYR A 167 -1.36 18.23 1.96
N HIS A 168 -0.22 17.69 1.50
CA HIS A 168 0.99 17.58 2.30
C HIS A 168 1.54 18.96 2.62
N ILE A 169 1.63 19.82 1.61
CA ILE A 169 2.13 21.18 1.75
C ILE A 169 1.23 21.98 2.69
N LYS A 170 -0.10 21.93 2.48
CA LYS A 170 -1.07 22.62 3.34
C LYS A 170 -0.99 22.13 4.78
N LEU A 171 -1.00 20.82 5.03
CA LEU A 171 -0.92 20.28 6.40
C LEU A 171 0.39 20.67 7.09
N ALA A 172 1.51 20.67 6.38
CA ALA A 172 2.80 21.09 6.92
C ALA A 172 2.82 22.59 7.28
N GLN A 173 2.06 23.41 6.54
CA GLN A 173 1.93 24.86 6.77
C GLN A 173 0.94 25.20 7.88
N ASP A 174 -0.11 24.40 8.08
CA ASP A 174 -1.08 24.56 9.17
C ASP A 174 -0.38 24.59 10.54
N GLY A 175 0.68 23.79 10.71
CA GLY A 175 1.49 23.70 11.94
C GLY A 175 0.77 23.13 13.17
N ASP A 176 -0.53 22.84 13.04
CA ASP A 176 -1.43 22.43 14.12
C ASP A 176 -1.73 20.91 14.08
N SER A 177 -0.71 20.10 13.78
CA SER A 177 -0.83 18.64 13.68
C SER A 177 0.13 17.93 14.63
N ASP A 178 -0.40 16.99 15.42
CA ASP A 178 0.36 16.12 16.33
C ASP A 178 1.22 15.05 15.62
N PHE A 179 1.09 14.96 14.30
CA PHE A 179 1.75 13.99 13.43
C PHE A 179 2.20 14.64 12.11
N LEU A 180 3.14 13.99 11.44
CA LEU A 180 3.61 14.37 10.10
C LEU A 180 2.92 13.52 9.03
N MET A 181 2.47 14.15 7.95
CA MET A 181 2.05 13.48 6.71
C MET A 181 3.10 13.74 5.63
N LEU A 182 3.80 12.70 5.21
CA LEU A 182 4.90 12.78 4.26
C LEU A 182 4.57 12.02 2.98
N PRO A 183 4.99 12.49 1.80
CA PRO A 183 4.74 11.78 0.55
C PRO A 183 5.79 10.67 0.32
N SER A 184 5.38 9.59 -0.35
CA SER A 184 6.30 8.56 -0.87
C SER A 184 6.21 8.52 -2.40
N PHE A 185 7.37 8.55 -3.07
CA PHE A 185 7.45 8.62 -4.52
C PHE A 185 7.20 7.26 -5.17
N ARG A 186 6.15 7.13 -6.00
CA ARG A 186 5.79 5.87 -6.67
C ARG A 186 5.68 5.99 -8.20
N PRO A 187 6.76 5.77 -8.95
CA PRO A 187 6.80 6.00 -10.39
C PRO A 187 6.37 4.80 -11.25
N ASP A 188 5.45 3.96 -10.77
CA ASP A 188 5.08 2.70 -11.43
C ASP A 188 4.66 2.91 -12.90
N LYS A 189 3.83 3.93 -13.17
CA LYS A 189 3.36 4.23 -14.53
C LYS A 189 4.48 4.62 -15.48
N GLY A 190 5.58 5.19 -14.96
CA GLY A 190 6.78 5.47 -15.75
C GLY A 190 7.62 4.24 -16.05
N LEU A 191 7.43 3.14 -15.33
CA LEU A 191 8.12 1.87 -15.58
C LEU A 191 7.31 0.94 -16.48
N GLU A 192 5.98 1.05 -16.49
CA GLU A 192 5.07 0.21 -17.26
C GLU A 192 4.89 0.67 -18.72
N ILE A 193 5.99 0.70 -19.48
CA ILE A 193 6.07 1.25 -20.85
C ILE A 193 5.08 0.63 -21.85
N ASN A 194 4.67 -0.62 -21.62
CA ASN A 194 3.73 -1.37 -22.46
C ASN A 194 2.25 -1.12 -22.12
N ARG A 195 1.94 -0.36 -21.05
CA ARG A 195 0.56 -0.04 -20.69
C ARG A 195 0.04 1.08 -21.58
N TYR A 196 -1.22 1.00 -21.97
CA TYR A 196 -1.91 2.08 -22.69
C TYR A 196 -1.92 3.42 -21.91
N THR A 197 -1.71 3.38 -20.60
CA THR A 197 -1.62 4.56 -19.72
C THR A 197 -0.27 5.26 -19.78
N PHE A 198 0.78 4.65 -20.35
CA PHE A 198 2.15 5.18 -20.33
C PHE A 198 2.25 6.55 -21.02
N VAL A 199 1.91 6.64 -22.31
CA VAL A 199 2.01 7.90 -23.07
C VAL A 199 1.15 9.02 -22.48
N PRO A 200 -0.14 8.80 -22.11
CA PRO A 200 -0.91 9.81 -21.40
C PRO A 200 -0.29 10.25 -20.08
N TRP A 201 0.40 9.36 -19.37
CA TRP A 201 1.07 9.69 -18.12
C TRP A 201 2.36 10.49 -18.35
N VAL A 202 3.12 10.22 -19.42
CA VAL A 202 4.30 11.04 -19.79
C VAL A 202 3.89 12.49 -20.07
N ILE A 203 2.74 12.71 -20.71
CA ILE A 203 2.20 14.07 -20.92
C ILE A 203 1.94 14.77 -19.58
N LYS A 204 1.31 14.09 -18.62
CA LYS A 204 1.08 14.63 -17.27
C LYS A 204 2.38 14.89 -16.52
N LEU A 205 3.39 14.04 -16.70
CA LEU A 205 4.72 14.25 -16.12
C LEU A 205 5.38 15.49 -16.72
N SER A 206 5.24 15.72 -18.02
CA SER A 206 5.73 16.93 -18.68
C SER A 206 5.05 18.17 -18.10
N GLU A 207 3.72 18.16 -17.95
CA GLU A 207 2.96 19.24 -17.30
C GLU A 207 3.41 19.49 -15.86
N ALA A 208 3.50 18.43 -15.04
CA ALA A 208 3.83 18.53 -13.62
C ALA A 208 5.29 18.93 -13.34
N SER A 209 6.22 18.57 -14.23
CA SER A 209 7.64 18.95 -14.13
C SER A 209 7.95 20.29 -14.80
N GLY A 210 7.05 20.80 -15.66
CA GLY A 210 7.30 21.97 -16.49
C GLY A 210 8.40 21.75 -17.55
N LYS A 211 8.74 20.50 -17.85
CA LYS A 211 9.75 20.13 -18.85
C LYS A 211 9.07 19.53 -20.07
N ASP A 212 9.48 19.93 -21.26
CA ASP A 212 9.09 19.23 -22.49
C ASP A 212 9.79 17.88 -22.55
N ILE A 213 9.03 16.79 -22.74
CA ILE A 213 9.55 15.43 -22.75
C ILE A 213 9.46 14.90 -24.18
N SER A 214 10.53 15.13 -24.94
CA SER A 214 10.65 14.70 -26.35
C SER A 214 11.58 13.49 -26.53
N ASP A 215 12.39 13.18 -25.52
CA ASP A 215 13.37 12.09 -25.54
C ASP A 215 13.56 11.47 -24.15
N TYR A 216 14.40 10.44 -24.07
CA TYR A 216 14.58 9.72 -22.82
C TYR A 216 15.38 10.51 -21.78
N THR A 217 16.30 11.37 -22.21
CA THR A 217 17.07 12.22 -21.31
C THR A 217 16.15 13.23 -20.61
N SER A 218 15.32 13.94 -21.36
CA SER A 218 14.30 14.85 -20.81
C SER A 218 13.28 14.13 -19.91
N PHE A 219 12.93 12.88 -20.22
CA PHE A 219 12.11 12.04 -19.34
C PHE A 219 12.78 11.75 -17.99
N LEU A 220 14.04 11.31 -18.00
CA LEU A 220 14.81 11.03 -16.78
C LEU A 220 15.00 12.30 -15.94
N GLU A 221 15.29 13.42 -16.61
CA GLU A 221 15.42 14.73 -15.98
C GLU A 221 14.11 15.26 -15.38
N ALA A 222 12.95 14.91 -15.95
CA ALA A 222 11.64 15.23 -15.38
C ALA A 222 11.39 14.40 -14.12
N LEU A 223 11.69 13.09 -14.15
CA LEU A 223 11.61 12.23 -12.97
C LEU A 223 12.53 12.72 -11.84
N GLU A 224 13.77 13.08 -12.16
CA GLU A 224 14.72 13.63 -11.19
C GLU A 224 14.17 14.89 -10.52
N GLN A 225 13.63 15.82 -11.31
CA GLN A 225 13.02 17.05 -10.79
C GLN A 225 11.82 16.75 -9.88
N ARG A 226 10.97 15.77 -10.24
CA ARG A 226 9.84 15.36 -9.39
C ARG A 226 10.31 14.69 -8.09
N ILE A 227 11.37 13.89 -8.12
CA ILE A 227 11.97 13.34 -6.89
C ILE A 227 12.48 14.46 -5.99
N GLU A 228 13.16 15.46 -6.54
CA GLU A 228 13.65 16.61 -5.79
C GLU A 228 12.50 17.43 -5.19
N PHE A 229 11.40 17.60 -5.94
CA PHE A 229 10.17 18.20 -5.42
C PHE A 229 9.60 17.40 -4.23
N PHE A 230 9.41 16.09 -4.37
CA PHE A 230 8.97 15.22 -3.28
C PHE A 230 9.88 15.32 -2.06
N HIS A 231 11.19 15.35 -2.28
CA HIS A 231 12.18 15.51 -1.22
C HIS A 231 12.03 16.86 -0.50
N SER A 232 11.76 17.94 -1.25
CA SER A 232 11.54 19.28 -0.70
C SER A 232 10.28 19.38 0.17
N VAL A 233 9.25 18.57 -0.13
CA VAL A 233 8.01 18.44 0.68
C VAL A 233 8.19 17.50 1.88
N GLY A 234 9.39 16.93 2.06
CA GLY A 234 9.72 16.06 3.19
C GLY A 234 9.68 14.56 2.88
N GLY A 235 9.42 14.16 1.63
CA GLY A 235 9.44 12.77 1.20
C GLY A 235 10.83 12.13 1.34
N ARG A 236 10.88 10.92 1.89
CA ARG A 236 12.13 10.14 2.11
C ARG A 236 12.04 8.69 1.65
N VAL A 237 10.89 8.28 1.11
CA VAL A 237 10.59 6.90 0.75
C VAL A 237 10.20 6.84 -0.72
N SER A 238 10.60 5.76 -1.39
CA SER A 238 10.08 5.41 -2.72
C SER A 238 9.48 4.00 -2.70
N ASP A 239 8.38 3.83 -3.43
CA ASP A 239 7.71 2.54 -3.61
C ASP A 239 7.70 2.19 -5.09
N HIS A 240 7.91 0.92 -5.40
CA HIS A 240 7.93 0.40 -6.76
C HIS A 240 7.18 -0.93 -6.78
N ALA A 241 6.01 -0.98 -7.42
CA ALA A 241 5.35 -2.24 -7.66
C ALA A 241 5.89 -2.88 -8.95
N LEU A 242 6.48 -4.06 -8.77
CA LEU A 242 7.10 -4.85 -9.82
C LEU A 242 6.55 -6.27 -9.74
N ASP A 243 5.81 -6.69 -10.77
CA ASP A 243 5.28 -8.07 -10.90
C ASP A 243 6.39 -9.14 -10.82
N TYR A 244 7.59 -8.77 -11.26
CA TYR A 244 8.84 -9.48 -11.05
C TYR A 244 9.98 -8.47 -11.09
N VAL A 245 11.16 -8.82 -10.57
CA VAL A 245 12.34 -7.94 -10.65
C VAL A 245 13.00 -8.17 -12.00
N PRO A 246 12.95 -7.19 -12.92
CA PRO A 246 13.65 -7.31 -14.18
C PRO A 246 15.15 -7.11 -13.96
N TYR A 247 15.95 -7.80 -14.77
CA TYR A 247 17.35 -7.44 -14.94
C TYR A 247 17.77 -7.81 -16.36
N GLN A 248 17.99 -6.78 -17.17
CA GLN A 248 18.58 -6.92 -18.48
C GLN A 248 19.48 -5.71 -18.72
N GLU A 249 20.76 -5.97 -18.97
CA GLU A 249 21.74 -4.91 -19.18
C GLU A 249 21.42 -4.13 -20.47
N ALA A 250 21.55 -2.81 -20.37
CA ALA A 250 21.30 -1.88 -21.45
C ALA A 250 22.17 -0.64 -21.29
N THR A 251 22.62 -0.08 -22.41
CA THR A 251 23.16 1.28 -22.45
C THR A 251 22.02 2.29 -22.37
N GLU A 252 22.36 3.54 -22.05
CA GLU A 252 21.39 4.65 -22.08
C GLU A 252 20.76 4.80 -23.47
N GLN A 253 21.57 4.67 -24.53
CA GLN A 253 21.11 4.75 -25.91
C GLN A 253 20.07 3.66 -26.23
N GLN A 254 20.30 2.42 -25.80
CA GLN A 254 19.34 1.33 -25.99
C GLN A 254 18.02 1.62 -25.28
N ALA A 255 18.08 2.06 -24.01
CA ALA A 255 16.89 2.45 -23.27
C ALA A 255 16.15 3.63 -23.92
N ALA A 256 16.89 4.58 -24.50
CA ALA A 256 16.33 5.72 -25.21
C ALA A 256 15.61 5.33 -26.51
N GLU A 257 16.20 4.42 -27.30
CA GLU A 257 15.56 3.87 -28.50
C GLU A 257 14.24 3.16 -28.16
N ILE A 258 14.22 2.39 -27.05
CA ILE A 258 13.03 1.70 -26.55
C ILE A 258 11.96 2.69 -26.07
N PHE A 259 12.37 3.75 -25.38
CA PHE A 259 11.47 4.82 -24.95
C PHE A 259 10.80 5.52 -26.13
N LEU A 260 11.56 5.88 -27.17
CA LEU A 260 11.02 6.52 -28.37
C LEU A 260 10.04 5.61 -29.12
N LYS A 261 10.37 4.32 -29.22
CA LYS A 261 9.50 3.29 -29.79
C LYS A 261 8.13 3.28 -29.10
N ALA A 262 8.12 3.32 -27.76
CA ALA A 262 6.89 3.36 -26.99
C ALA A 262 6.09 4.66 -27.18
N LEU A 263 6.76 5.82 -27.23
CA LEU A 263 6.10 7.10 -27.51
C LEU A 263 5.41 7.13 -28.87
N GLN A 264 5.96 6.42 -29.85
CA GLN A 264 5.40 6.29 -31.20
C GLN A 264 4.27 5.24 -31.27
N GLY A 265 3.94 4.57 -30.15
CA GLY A 265 2.93 3.53 -30.09
C GLY A 265 3.37 2.21 -30.74
N GLU A 266 4.67 2.03 -30.97
CA GLU A 266 5.21 0.79 -31.50
C GLU A 266 5.30 -0.29 -30.41
N ASN A 267 5.40 -1.55 -30.84
CA ASN A 267 5.44 -2.69 -29.92
C ASN A 267 6.80 -2.79 -29.22
N VAL A 268 6.82 -2.70 -27.89
CA VAL A 268 8.01 -2.97 -27.07
C VAL A 268 7.98 -4.42 -26.60
N SER A 269 8.96 -5.20 -27.05
CA SER A 269 9.13 -6.59 -26.64
C SER A 269 9.45 -6.70 -25.15
N ARG A 270 9.26 -7.91 -24.59
CA ARG A 270 9.58 -8.16 -23.18
C ARG A 270 11.04 -7.86 -22.83
N GLN A 271 11.99 -8.23 -23.70
CA GLN A 271 13.40 -7.99 -23.46
C GLN A 271 13.71 -6.48 -23.46
N GLU A 272 13.14 -5.72 -24.40
CA GLU A 272 13.25 -4.27 -24.45
C GLU A 272 12.64 -3.63 -23.18
N GLU A 273 11.47 -4.08 -22.73
CA GLU A 273 10.85 -3.60 -21.49
C GLU A 273 11.74 -3.87 -20.26
N GLU A 274 12.36 -5.06 -20.18
CA GLU A 274 13.30 -5.40 -19.11
C GLU A 274 14.55 -4.50 -19.14
N GLN A 275 15.07 -4.16 -20.32
CA GLN A 275 16.19 -3.22 -20.52
C GLN A 275 15.84 -1.82 -20.04
N TYR A 276 14.71 -1.28 -20.52
CA TYR A 276 14.19 0.02 -20.13
C TYR A 276 13.96 0.13 -18.63
N LYS A 277 13.28 -0.85 -18.02
CA LYS A 277 13.02 -0.88 -16.59
C LYS A 277 14.32 -0.95 -15.79
N THR A 278 15.26 -1.80 -16.20
CA THR A 278 16.55 -1.95 -15.51
C THR A 278 17.32 -0.63 -15.49
N PHE A 279 17.47 0.02 -16.65
CA PHE A 279 18.18 1.29 -16.74
C PHE A 279 17.49 2.39 -15.91
N THR A 280 16.17 2.54 -16.08
CA THR A 280 15.38 3.55 -15.35
C THR A 280 15.48 3.34 -13.84
N LEU A 281 15.30 2.11 -13.34
CA LEU A 281 15.40 1.80 -11.91
C LEU A 281 16.79 2.09 -11.34
N LEU A 282 17.86 1.78 -12.08
CA LEU A 282 19.22 2.10 -11.66
C LEU A 282 19.47 3.60 -11.61
N TYR A 283 18.95 4.35 -12.57
CA TYR A 283 19.02 5.82 -12.59
C TYR A 283 18.30 6.42 -11.37
N LEU A 284 17.04 6.03 -11.13
CA LEU A 284 16.28 6.46 -9.95
C LEU A 284 16.97 6.08 -8.65
N GLY A 285 17.52 4.86 -8.57
CA GLY A 285 18.28 4.38 -7.41
C GLY A 285 19.49 5.24 -7.08
N ARG A 286 20.19 5.79 -8.08
CA ARG A 286 21.31 6.73 -7.88
C ARG A 286 20.82 8.07 -7.32
N ILE A 287 19.69 8.58 -7.79
CA ILE A 287 19.10 9.82 -7.28
C ILE A 287 18.66 9.64 -5.82
N TYR A 288 17.98 8.53 -5.52
CA TYR A 288 17.58 8.21 -4.14
C TYR A 288 18.81 8.15 -3.21
N ALA A 289 19.88 7.47 -3.64
CA ALA A 289 21.13 7.41 -2.87
C ALA A 289 21.79 8.79 -2.70
N ARG A 290 21.75 9.64 -3.73
CA ARG A 290 22.27 11.03 -3.70
C ARG A 290 21.51 11.90 -2.70
N LEU A 291 20.19 11.87 -2.74
CA LEU A 291 19.33 12.72 -1.90
C LEU A 291 19.16 12.20 -0.47
N GLY A 292 19.34 10.89 -0.28
CA GLY A 292 18.98 10.20 0.94
C GLY A 292 20.10 9.36 1.52
N GLY A 293 21.35 9.85 1.58
CA GLY A 293 22.56 9.13 2.06
C GLY A 293 22.48 8.41 3.43
N SER A 294 21.32 8.40 4.09
CA SER A 294 20.97 7.58 5.25
C SER A 294 19.52 7.03 5.31
N CYS A 295 18.60 7.34 4.37
CA CYS A 295 17.26 6.74 4.38
C CYS A 295 16.51 6.95 3.04
N SER A 296 16.66 6.01 2.11
CA SER A 296 15.66 5.78 1.05
C SER A 296 15.29 4.31 1.10
N SER A 297 14.14 4.02 1.69
CA SER A 297 13.59 2.67 1.63
C SER A 297 12.98 2.46 0.26
N ILE A 298 13.53 1.54 -0.52
CA ILE A 298 12.88 1.05 -1.74
C ILE A 298 11.96 -0.09 -1.28
N LEU A 299 10.65 0.15 -1.35
CA LEU A 299 9.67 -0.92 -1.18
C LEU A 299 9.44 -1.56 -2.56
N MET A 300 9.68 -2.86 -2.67
CA MET A 300 9.32 -3.62 -3.87
C MET A 300 8.14 -4.56 -3.56
N ARG A 301 7.07 -4.44 -4.33
CA ARG A 301 5.86 -5.27 -4.21
C ARG A 301 5.60 -6.04 -5.49
N ASN A 302 5.26 -7.33 -5.35
CA ASN A 302 4.74 -8.13 -6.44
C ASN A 302 3.22 -7.97 -6.52
N ALA A 303 2.71 -7.31 -7.56
CA ALA A 303 1.29 -7.23 -7.83
C ALA A 303 0.88 -8.45 -8.67
N THR A 304 -0.01 -9.29 -8.15
CA THR A 304 -0.58 -10.38 -8.94
C THR A 304 -1.97 -9.95 -9.40
N ILE A 305 -2.14 -9.71 -10.70
CA ILE A 305 -3.43 -9.32 -11.30
C ILE A 305 -4.30 -10.57 -11.48
N THR A 306 -5.51 -10.54 -10.93
CA THR A 306 -6.56 -11.51 -11.28
C THR A 306 -7.31 -10.96 -12.49
N HIS A 307 -6.93 -11.37 -13.70
CA HIS A 307 -7.50 -10.87 -14.96
C HIS A 307 -9.00 -11.18 -15.15
N ALA A 308 -9.55 -12.13 -14.38
CA ALA A 308 -10.90 -12.67 -14.59
C ALA A 308 -12.06 -11.72 -14.22
N CYS A 309 -11.82 -10.63 -13.48
CA CYS A 309 -12.88 -9.67 -13.16
C CYS A 309 -13.18 -8.69 -14.30
N PHE A 310 -12.34 -8.62 -15.35
CA PHE A 310 -12.48 -7.62 -16.41
C PHE A 310 -12.71 -8.20 -17.82
N ILE A 311 -12.51 -9.50 -18.06
CA ILE A 311 -12.68 -10.10 -19.39
C ILE A 311 -13.23 -11.52 -19.25
N SER A 312 -14.37 -11.81 -19.89
CA SER A 312 -14.91 -13.16 -19.99
C SER A 312 -14.05 -14.03 -20.93
N SER A 313 -13.89 -15.30 -20.55
CA SER A 313 -13.43 -16.43 -21.38
C SER A 313 -12.02 -16.39 -22.01
N ALA A 314 -11.02 -16.96 -21.33
CA ALA A 314 -9.95 -17.80 -21.93
C ALA A 314 -9.06 -18.47 -20.85
N PRO A 315 -8.46 -19.66 -21.12
CA PRO A 315 -7.86 -20.52 -20.09
C PRO A 315 -6.39 -20.21 -19.76
N ILE A 316 -6.00 -20.58 -18.53
CA ILE A 316 -4.69 -20.35 -17.89
C ILE A 316 -3.71 -21.49 -18.24
N GLN A 317 -2.49 -21.16 -18.69
CA GLN A 317 -1.35 -22.09 -18.77
C GLN A 317 -0.37 -21.88 -17.60
N ALA A 318 0.18 -23.01 -17.12
CA ALA A 318 1.02 -23.12 -15.93
C ALA A 318 2.48 -22.66 -16.14
N LEU A 319 3.09 -22.08 -15.10
CA LEU A 319 4.50 -21.70 -15.06
C LEU A 319 5.29 -22.59 -14.09
N THR A 320 6.47 -23.04 -14.55
CA THR A 320 7.51 -23.79 -13.81
C THR A 320 8.50 -22.85 -13.09
N PRO A 321 9.23 -23.30 -12.04
CA PRO A 321 10.10 -22.44 -11.24
C PRO A 321 11.61 -22.59 -11.53
N PHE A 322 12.36 -21.52 -11.16
CA PHE A 322 13.79 -21.41 -10.74
C PHE A 322 14.67 -20.48 -11.59
N MET A 323 15.37 -19.51 -10.93
CA MET A 323 16.80 -19.58 -10.61
C MET A 323 17.29 -18.32 -9.88
N THR A 324 18.29 -18.52 -9.02
CA THR A 324 19.04 -17.54 -8.23
C THR A 324 20.15 -16.87 -9.05
N ALA A 325 20.28 -15.55 -8.98
CA ALA A 325 21.48 -14.83 -9.42
C ALA A 325 21.97 -13.89 -8.31
N ARG A 326 23.26 -13.98 -7.98
CA ARG A 326 24.00 -13.03 -7.13
C ARG A 326 24.67 -12.01 -8.05
N SER A 327 24.48 -10.72 -7.80
CA SER A 327 25.26 -9.63 -8.41
C SER A 327 25.98 -8.84 -7.31
N PRO A 328 27.28 -8.50 -7.47
CA PRO A 328 28.06 -7.83 -6.44
C PRO A 328 28.13 -6.32 -6.71
N TYR A 329 27.10 -5.57 -6.37
CA TYR A 329 27.20 -4.11 -6.22
C TYR A 329 26.55 -3.72 -4.90
N LEU A 330 27.40 -3.59 -3.86
CA LEU A 330 27.04 -3.13 -2.54
C LEU A 330 26.83 -1.61 -2.58
N LEU A 331 25.57 -1.16 -2.65
CA LEU A 331 25.18 0.18 -2.21
C LEU A 331 25.16 0.14 -0.68
N SER A 332 26.17 0.70 -0.02
CA SER A 332 26.41 0.50 1.41
C SER A 332 25.36 1.14 2.34
N ASN A 333 24.45 1.99 1.85
CA ASN A 333 23.52 2.77 2.69
C ASN A 333 22.03 2.71 2.28
N CYS A 334 21.60 1.78 1.41
CA CYS A 334 20.19 1.66 1.02
C CYS A 334 19.48 0.49 1.70
N TRP A 335 18.32 0.74 2.31
CA TRP A 335 17.44 -0.30 2.85
C TRP A 335 16.43 -0.73 1.79
N ILE A 336 16.56 -1.94 1.26
CA ILE A 336 15.57 -2.52 0.35
C ILE A 336 14.65 -3.40 1.18
N PHE A 337 13.38 -3.02 1.29
CA PHE A 337 12.37 -3.82 1.98
C PHE A 337 11.59 -4.66 0.97
N TRP A 338 11.64 -5.96 1.17
CA TRP A 338 10.91 -6.93 0.37
C TRP A 338 9.67 -7.42 1.10
N THR A 339 8.50 -7.04 0.60
CA THR A 339 7.24 -7.57 1.11
C THR A 339 6.65 -8.53 0.09
N ARG A 340 6.69 -9.83 0.42
CA ARG A 340 5.99 -10.87 -0.36
C ARG A 340 4.58 -11.04 0.20
N LYS A 341 3.54 -10.71 -0.58
CA LYS A 341 2.16 -11.14 -0.27
C LYS A 341 2.12 -12.67 -0.34
N MET A 342 2.14 -13.34 0.81
CA MET A 342 2.07 -14.81 0.86
C MET A 342 0.67 -15.29 0.45
N HIS A 343 0.61 -16.29 -0.43
CA HIS A 343 -0.59 -17.08 -0.69
C HIS A 343 -0.54 -18.35 0.14
N CYS A 344 -1.59 -18.60 0.92
CA CYS A 344 -1.87 -19.92 1.49
C CYS A 344 -2.83 -20.67 0.55
N GLN A 345 -2.33 -21.67 -0.17
CA GLN A 345 -3.17 -22.76 -0.67
C GLN A 345 -3.08 -23.92 0.32
N GLY A 346 -4.23 -24.35 0.87
CA GLY A 346 -4.49 -25.70 1.37
C GLY A 346 -3.57 -26.32 2.45
N ARG A 347 -4.14 -26.51 3.64
CA ARG A 347 -3.83 -27.50 4.71
C ARG A 347 -2.39 -28.06 4.78
N SER A 348 -1.44 -27.21 5.14
CA SER A 348 -0.55 -27.36 6.31
C SER A 348 0.67 -26.49 6.10
N CYS A 349 0.96 -25.60 7.05
CA CYS A 349 2.30 -25.20 7.45
C CYS A 349 2.20 -24.10 8.53
N ILE A 350 2.47 -24.48 9.77
CA ILE A 350 3.07 -23.57 10.75
C ILE A 350 4.45 -23.24 10.19
N ARG A 351 4.72 -21.99 9.79
CA ARG A 351 6.09 -21.44 9.71
C ARG A 351 6.08 -19.92 9.62
N SER A 352 6.91 -19.35 10.47
CA SER A 352 7.17 -17.94 10.75
C SER A 352 7.30 -17.04 9.52
N THR A 353 6.73 -15.84 9.64
CA THR A 353 7.24 -14.63 8.98
C THR A 353 8.75 -14.56 9.19
N ARG A 354 9.54 -14.76 8.14
CA ARG A 354 10.94 -14.34 8.16
C ARG A 354 10.96 -12.88 7.75
N VAL A 355 11.01 -12.01 8.75
CA VAL A 355 11.75 -10.75 8.59
C VAL A 355 13.21 -11.17 8.51
N THR A 356 13.86 -10.93 7.37
CA THR A 356 15.30 -11.10 7.28
C THR A 356 15.92 -9.91 8.00
N THR A 357 16.08 -10.01 9.31
CA THR A 357 16.92 -9.08 10.08
C THR A 357 18.37 -9.41 9.71
N ILE A 358 19.04 -8.52 8.98
CA ILE A 358 20.49 -8.60 8.82
C ILE A 358 21.09 -8.09 10.13
N PHE A 359 21.74 -8.99 10.87
CA PHE A 359 22.55 -8.64 12.03
C PHE A 359 23.80 -7.86 11.59
N TRP A 360 24.04 -6.73 12.23
CA TRP A 360 25.29 -5.98 12.16
C TRP A 360 26.36 -6.62 13.06
N PRO A 361 27.61 -6.79 12.60
CA PRO A 361 28.77 -6.78 13.49
C PRO A 361 29.11 -5.32 13.82
N ARG A 362 29.38 -5.05 15.10
CA ARG A 362 29.64 -3.74 15.72
C ARG A 362 30.46 -2.75 14.91
#